data_AF-A0A6G1H023-F1
#
_entry.id   AF-A0A6G1H023-F1
#
_cell.length_a   1.000
_cell.length_b   1.000
_cell.length_c   1.000
_cell.angle_alpha   90.00
_cell.angle_beta   90.00
_cell.angle_gamma   90.00
#
_symmetry.space_group_name_H-M   'P 1'
#
loop_
_entity.id
_entity.type
_entity.pdbx_description
1 polymer ?
#
loop_
_entity_poly.entity_id
_entity_poly.type
_entity_poly.pdbx_seq_one_letter_code
_entity_poly.pdbx_strand_id
1 'polypeptide(L)'
;MKKIAPRQDDGGGGDCTPLVVTNNCGETIYPGIVIQSGDGPPSLGFELQPGDTNEQCVSKDWQGRIWGRTNCSFNDDGTGPNGGGGGRACGTGDCGGIVECKATGEVPVTLAEFTLNAGDGQTYYDISLVDGYNLPMAIVKRDVHNASLDDIPPNLTNPSCVATAGELASQDYDPYSSGDFLGTNSSFPLPFDSNVSDSQVASWCPWALQVTVPSEPEGGVYTYPDTNVERPIFDPCYSACARYNSDQDCCNGRYNSPTACQPSEYSKAAKAVCPDAYSYAFDDTTSTFIIPAGAGFEVIFCPGGRSTTILSSEADQLQELQDTGSVSGMVVYAPAQERIPDGMNWMRHLRLGY
;
A
#
# COMPACT_ATOMS: atom_id res chain seq x y z
N MET A 1 37.86 33.76 30.04
CA MET A 1 37.47 32.34 29.88
C MET A 1 36.11 32.15 30.56
N LYS A 2 35.01 32.30 29.80
CA LYS A 2 33.66 31.94 30.27
C LYS A 2 33.40 30.51 29.78
N LYS A 3 33.19 29.58 30.72
CA LYS A 3 32.78 28.21 30.42
C LYS A 3 31.42 28.26 29.71
N ILE A 4 31.37 27.75 28.48
CA ILE A 4 30.12 27.48 27.78
C ILE A 4 29.56 26.21 28.41
N ALA A 5 28.40 26.32 29.05
CA ALA A 5 27.63 25.17 29.51
C ALA A 5 27.06 24.44 28.27
N PRO A 6 26.96 23.09 28.29
CA PRO A 6 26.29 22.37 27.22
C PRO A 6 24.84 22.85 27.12
N ARG A 7 24.38 23.12 25.90
CA ARG A 7 22.96 23.40 25.63
C ARG A 7 22.15 22.26 26.20
N GLN A 8 21.22 22.61 27.09
CA GLN A 8 20.15 21.71 27.50
C GLN A 8 19.31 21.41 26.26
N ASP A 9 18.98 20.14 26.06
CA ASP A 9 17.88 19.73 25.21
C ASP A 9 16.62 20.41 25.72
N ASP A 10 16.18 21.43 24.99
CA ASP A 10 14.90 22.07 25.21
C ASP A 10 13.84 21.13 24.63
N GLY A 11 13.36 20.20 25.46
CA GLY A 11 12.21 19.34 25.19
C GLY A 11 10.95 20.17 24.90
N GLY A 12 10.70 20.44 23.61
CA GLY A 12 9.60 21.30 23.17
C GLY A 12 9.26 21.22 21.67
N GLY A 13 9.55 20.09 20.98
CA GLY A 13 8.98 19.77 19.67
C GLY A 13 7.94 18.66 19.85
N GLY A 14 6.68 18.92 19.49
CA GLY A 14 5.59 17.94 19.62
C GLY A 14 5.90 16.62 18.92
N ASP A 15 5.27 15.55 19.38
CA ASP A 15 5.45 14.16 18.94
C ASP A 15 4.91 13.96 17.50
N CYS A 16 5.54 14.60 16.52
CA CYS A 16 5.17 14.55 15.11
C CYS A 16 6.01 13.50 14.39
N THR A 17 5.37 12.38 14.06
CA THR A 17 5.87 11.45 13.05
C THR A 17 5.24 11.84 11.71
N PRO A 18 6.03 12.19 10.67
CA PRO A 18 5.48 12.63 9.39
C PRO A 18 4.60 11.56 8.74
N LEU A 19 3.40 11.96 8.33
CA LEU A 19 2.49 11.18 7.49
C LEU A 19 2.12 12.06 6.30
N VAL A 20 2.73 11.78 5.16
CA VAL A 20 2.60 12.57 3.94
C VAL A 20 1.77 11.81 2.92
N VAL A 21 0.91 12.51 2.18
CA VAL A 21 0.09 11.91 1.12
C VAL A 21 0.24 12.75 -0.14
N THR A 22 0.67 12.13 -1.24
CA THR A 22 0.92 12.79 -2.52
C THR A 22 0.03 12.19 -3.61
N ASN A 23 -0.57 13.05 -4.42
CA ASN A 23 -1.33 12.63 -5.60
C ASN A 23 -0.52 12.86 -6.88
N ASN A 24 0.02 11.79 -7.47
CA ASN A 24 0.63 11.85 -8.80
C ASN A 24 -0.30 11.36 -9.91
N CYS A 25 -1.56 11.06 -9.60
CA CYS A 25 -2.55 10.68 -10.61
C CYS A 25 -2.89 11.90 -11.50
N GLY A 26 -3.32 11.64 -12.73
CA GLY A 26 -3.77 12.68 -13.66
C GLY A 26 -5.10 13.35 -13.28
N GLU A 27 -5.77 12.86 -12.23
CA GLU A 27 -7.09 13.29 -11.79
C GLU A 27 -7.09 13.63 -10.29
N THR A 28 -8.05 14.46 -9.87
CA THR A 28 -8.28 14.73 -8.44
C THR A 28 -8.70 13.45 -7.72
N ILE A 29 -8.08 13.18 -6.58
CA ILE A 29 -8.47 12.09 -5.69
C ILE A 29 -8.88 12.66 -4.33
N TYR A 30 -9.57 11.84 -3.54
CA TYR A 30 -9.87 12.18 -2.16
C TYR A 30 -9.27 11.11 -1.24
N PRO A 31 -8.07 11.30 -0.68
CA PRO A 31 -7.53 10.36 0.28
C PRO A 31 -8.44 10.23 1.51
N GLY A 32 -8.49 9.03 2.07
CA GLY A 32 -9.15 8.71 3.33
C GLY A 32 -8.14 8.08 4.29
N ILE A 33 -8.28 8.40 5.58
CA ILE A 33 -7.45 7.89 6.65
C ILE A 33 -8.37 7.35 7.74
N VAL A 34 -8.07 6.17 8.26
CA VAL A 34 -8.74 5.62 9.44
C VAL A 34 -7.71 5.35 10.53
N ILE A 35 -8.03 5.79 11.74
CA ILE A 35 -7.22 5.55 12.93
C ILE A 35 -7.69 4.25 13.57
N GLN A 36 -6.75 3.32 13.79
CA GLN A 36 -6.98 2.09 14.54
C GLN A 36 -6.42 2.20 15.96
N SER A 37 -5.29 2.90 16.14
CA SER A 37 -4.68 3.18 17.44
C SER A 37 -3.75 4.41 17.37
N GLY A 38 -3.38 4.95 18.55
CA GLY A 38 -2.57 6.17 18.68
C GLY A 38 -3.31 7.45 18.31
N ASP A 39 -2.62 8.59 18.39
CA ASP A 39 -3.14 9.88 17.95
C ASP A 39 -2.91 10.04 16.44
N GLY A 40 -4.01 10.14 15.69
CA GLY A 40 -3.97 10.30 14.24
C GLY A 40 -3.87 11.75 13.77
N PRO A 41 -3.90 11.95 12.44
CA PRO A 41 -3.74 13.27 11.85
C PRO A 41 -5.01 14.12 12.04
N PRO A 42 -4.90 15.46 11.94
CA PRO A 42 -6.03 16.37 12.16
C PRO A 42 -7.15 16.25 11.12
N SER A 43 -6.85 15.78 9.90
CA SER A 43 -7.84 15.47 8.86
C SER A 43 -7.75 14.01 8.44
N LEU A 44 -8.91 13.36 8.40
CA LEU A 44 -9.11 11.95 8.05
C LEU A 44 -9.64 11.76 6.63
N GLY A 45 -9.88 12.85 5.91
CA GLY A 45 -10.06 12.80 4.48
C GLY A 45 -10.14 14.19 3.88
N PHE A 46 -9.61 14.34 2.68
CA PHE A 46 -9.38 15.64 2.06
C PHE A 46 -9.36 15.49 0.55
N GLU A 47 -9.54 16.60 -0.16
CA GLU A 47 -9.34 16.68 -1.61
C GLU A 47 -7.84 16.84 -1.91
N LEU A 48 -7.34 16.16 -2.92
CA LEU A 48 -5.96 16.27 -3.36
C LEU A 48 -5.87 16.35 -4.89
N GLN A 49 -5.46 17.50 -5.41
CA GLN A 49 -5.33 17.75 -6.85
C GLN A 49 -4.10 17.05 -7.44
N PRO A 50 -4.05 16.82 -8.78
CA PRO A 50 -2.85 16.30 -9.43
C PRO A 50 -1.60 17.11 -9.10
N GLY A 51 -0.57 16.45 -8.59
CA GLY A 51 0.71 17.02 -8.19
C GLY A 51 0.73 17.63 -6.78
N ASP A 52 -0.39 17.65 -6.06
CA ASP A 52 -0.44 18.18 -4.70
C ASP A 52 0.00 17.15 -3.66
N THR A 53 0.58 17.68 -2.57
CA THR A 53 1.01 16.91 -1.40
C THR A 53 0.35 17.49 -0.14
N ASN A 54 -0.15 16.60 0.72
CA ASN A 54 -0.69 16.91 2.03
C ASN A 54 0.23 16.33 3.11
N GLU A 55 0.80 17.19 3.94
CA GLU A 55 1.67 16.79 5.05
C GLU A 55 0.93 16.92 6.38
N GLN A 56 0.87 15.82 7.13
CA GLN A 56 0.27 15.76 8.46
C GLN A 56 1.22 15.05 9.44
N CYS A 57 0.85 15.07 10.72
CA CYS A 57 1.60 14.41 11.79
C CYS A 57 0.71 13.36 12.46
N VAL A 58 1.34 12.28 12.90
CA VAL A 58 0.74 11.27 13.78
C VAL A 58 1.66 10.97 14.96
N SER A 59 1.13 10.34 16.02
CA SER A 59 1.96 9.87 17.14
C SER A 59 2.90 8.73 16.71
N LYS A 60 3.97 8.52 17.47
CA LYS A 60 4.99 7.48 17.18
C LYS A 60 4.46 6.04 17.26
N ASP A 61 3.33 5.84 17.93
CA ASP A 61 2.64 4.56 18.09
C ASP A 61 1.38 4.45 17.22
N TRP A 62 1.17 5.39 16.28
CA TRP A 62 -0.01 5.40 15.43
C TRP A 62 -0.14 4.12 14.62
N GLN A 63 -1.38 3.65 14.51
CA GLN A 63 -1.78 2.53 13.69
C GLN A 63 -3.00 2.93 12.89
N GLY A 64 -2.99 2.65 11.59
CA GLY A 64 -4.08 3.06 10.73
C GLY A 64 -3.85 2.69 9.27
N ARG A 65 -4.79 3.17 8.45
CA ARG A 65 -4.81 2.86 7.02
C ARG A 65 -5.07 4.12 6.22
N ILE A 66 -4.47 4.17 5.03
CA ILE A 66 -4.68 5.22 4.03
C ILE A 66 -5.14 4.58 2.74
N TRP A 67 -6.11 5.18 2.06
CA TRP A 67 -6.58 4.78 0.73
C TRP A 67 -7.00 5.99 -0.09
N GLY A 68 -7.13 5.81 -1.40
CA GLY A 68 -7.57 6.86 -2.31
C GLY A 68 -9.00 6.63 -2.78
N ARG A 69 -9.79 7.69 -2.87
CA ARG A 69 -11.16 7.68 -3.40
C ARG A 69 -11.19 8.40 -4.74
N THR A 70 -11.92 7.84 -5.70
CA THR A 70 -11.99 8.36 -7.08
C THR A 70 -13.40 8.75 -7.46
N ASN A 71 -13.52 9.69 -8.41
CA ASN A 71 -14.79 10.13 -8.98
C ASN A 71 -15.80 10.53 -7.89
N CYS A 72 -15.38 11.43 -7.00
CA CYS A 72 -16.17 11.89 -5.88
C CYS A 72 -16.92 13.18 -6.20
N SER A 73 -18.11 13.35 -5.63
CA SER A 73 -18.82 14.62 -5.63
C SER A 73 -19.52 14.82 -4.29
N PHE A 74 -19.03 15.78 -3.51
CA PHE A 74 -19.57 16.12 -2.19
C PHE A 74 -20.38 17.41 -2.23
N ASN A 75 -21.25 17.60 -1.24
CA ASN A 75 -21.85 18.89 -0.95
C ASN A 75 -20.80 19.87 -0.36
N ASP A 76 -21.14 21.16 -0.32
CA ASP A 76 -20.19 22.23 0.07
C ASP A 76 -19.55 22.06 1.46
N ASP A 77 -20.22 21.38 2.39
CA ASP A 77 -19.71 21.13 3.74
C ASP A 77 -19.01 19.77 3.90
N GLY A 78 -18.94 18.96 2.86
CA GLY A 78 -18.30 17.64 2.87
C GLY A 78 -19.01 16.60 3.74
N THR A 79 -20.24 16.84 4.16
CA THR A 79 -21.01 15.94 5.05
C THR A 79 -21.94 14.98 4.30
N GLY A 80 -21.95 15.03 2.97
CA GLY A 80 -22.75 14.14 2.14
C GLY A 80 -22.44 14.26 0.64
N PRO A 81 -23.09 13.44 -0.20
CA PRO A 81 -22.98 13.54 -1.65
C PRO A 81 -23.56 14.85 -2.17
N ASN A 82 -22.99 15.34 -3.28
CA ASN A 82 -23.51 16.50 -4.00
C ASN A 82 -24.93 16.23 -4.50
N GLY A 83 -25.80 17.24 -4.43
CA GLY A 83 -27.25 17.11 -4.71
C GLY A 83 -28.08 16.59 -3.53
N GLY A 84 -27.44 16.24 -2.40
CA GLY A 84 -28.10 15.79 -1.18
C GLY A 84 -28.56 14.34 -1.21
N GLY A 85 -29.00 13.84 -0.05
CA GLY A 85 -29.33 12.42 0.17
C GLY A 85 -28.26 11.69 0.98
N GLY A 86 -28.60 10.51 1.49
CA GLY A 86 -27.62 9.61 2.10
C GLY A 86 -27.07 8.62 1.07
N GLY A 87 -25.88 8.07 1.33
CA GLY A 87 -25.25 7.08 0.46
C GLY A 87 -23.86 7.52 0.00
N ARG A 88 -23.40 6.93 -1.10
CA ARG A 88 -22.04 7.12 -1.62
C ARG A 88 -21.90 8.47 -2.33
N ALA A 89 -20.77 9.12 -2.12
CA ALA A 89 -20.32 10.30 -2.86
C ALA A 89 -19.22 9.97 -3.87
N CYS A 90 -18.52 8.84 -3.70
CA CYS A 90 -17.40 8.40 -4.53
C CYS A 90 -17.67 7.12 -5.32
N GLY A 91 -17.11 7.06 -6.53
CA GLY A 91 -17.15 5.87 -7.40
C GLY A 91 -16.36 4.68 -6.85
N THR A 92 -15.25 4.91 -6.15
CA THR A 92 -14.49 3.87 -5.42
C THR A 92 -14.02 4.39 -4.06
N GLY A 93 -13.85 3.49 -3.09
CA GLY A 93 -13.31 3.78 -1.76
C GLY A 93 -14.14 4.70 -0.88
N ASP A 94 -15.41 4.93 -1.24
CA ASP A 94 -16.31 5.80 -0.48
C ASP A 94 -16.35 5.41 1.01
N CYS A 95 -16.38 6.38 1.92
CA CYS A 95 -16.36 6.11 3.35
C CYS A 95 -17.64 6.57 4.07
N GLY A 96 -18.78 6.41 3.39
CA GLY A 96 -20.11 6.77 3.89
C GLY A 96 -20.62 8.12 3.37
N GLY A 97 -20.15 8.55 2.21
CA GLY A 97 -20.57 9.78 1.53
C GLY A 97 -20.00 11.07 2.12
N ILE A 98 -19.04 10.97 3.05
CA ILE A 98 -18.44 12.11 3.75
C ILE A 98 -16.97 12.30 3.38
N VAL A 99 -16.49 13.53 3.39
CA VAL A 99 -15.08 13.86 3.12
C VAL A 99 -14.20 13.33 4.24
N GLU A 100 -14.53 13.68 5.49
CA GLU A 100 -13.83 13.25 6.71
C GLU A 100 -14.24 11.84 7.14
N CYS A 101 -13.45 10.85 6.76
CA CYS A 101 -13.79 9.44 6.95
C CYS A 101 -13.86 9.05 8.44
N LYS A 102 -14.83 8.19 8.77
CA LYS A 102 -15.03 7.64 10.13
C LYS A 102 -14.84 6.13 10.21
N ALA A 103 -14.73 5.49 9.06
CA ALA A 103 -14.50 4.07 8.87
C ALA A 103 -13.62 3.88 7.62
N THR A 104 -13.20 2.65 7.38
CA THR A 104 -12.47 2.30 6.16
C THR A 104 -13.35 2.51 4.91
N GLY A 105 -12.71 2.57 3.74
CA GLY A 105 -13.41 2.76 2.46
C GLY A 105 -14.17 1.51 2.03
N GLU A 106 -15.27 1.72 1.30
CA GLU A 106 -16.01 0.67 0.61
C GLU A 106 -15.13 0.02 -0.46
N VAL A 107 -15.01 -1.31 -0.36
CA VAL A 107 -14.23 -2.15 -1.28
C VAL A 107 -14.77 -2.06 -2.74
N PRO A 108 -13.90 -2.15 -3.77
CA PRO A 108 -12.47 -2.44 -3.67
C PRO A 108 -11.62 -1.22 -3.36
N VAL A 109 -10.61 -1.38 -2.50
CA VAL A 109 -9.64 -0.34 -2.15
C VAL A 109 -8.22 -0.89 -2.00
N THR A 110 -7.25 -0.23 -2.65
CA THR A 110 -5.83 -0.41 -2.35
C THR A 110 -5.52 0.31 -1.04
N LEU A 111 -4.92 -0.39 -0.08
CA LEU A 111 -4.61 0.16 1.25
C LEU A 111 -3.10 0.31 1.44
N ALA A 112 -2.66 1.40 2.07
CA ALA A 112 -1.42 1.44 2.83
C ALA A 112 -1.77 1.23 4.31
N GLU A 113 -1.22 0.19 4.93
CA GLU A 113 -1.44 -0.15 6.33
C GLU A 113 -0.17 0.14 7.15
N PHE A 114 -0.33 0.71 8.34
CA PHE A 114 0.78 1.06 9.23
C PHE A 114 0.54 0.61 10.66
N THR A 115 1.60 0.13 11.30
CA THR A 115 1.74 -0.01 12.75
C THR A 115 3.11 0.57 13.12
N LEU A 116 3.15 1.85 13.52
CA LEU A 116 4.43 2.56 13.71
C LEU A 116 5.22 2.08 14.92
N ASN A 117 4.53 1.65 15.98
CA ASN A 117 5.17 0.98 17.12
C ASN A 117 4.13 0.13 17.87
N ALA A 118 4.33 -1.19 17.92
CA ALA A 118 3.48 -2.10 18.69
C ALA A 118 3.94 -2.32 20.14
N GLY A 119 4.96 -1.58 20.59
CA GLY A 119 5.62 -1.74 21.90
C GLY A 119 6.85 -2.65 21.87
N ASP A 120 7.23 -3.15 20.69
CA ASP A 120 8.42 -3.96 20.42
C ASP A 120 9.58 -3.16 19.80
N GLY A 121 9.37 -1.86 19.56
CA GLY A 121 10.37 -0.99 18.95
C GLY A 121 10.48 -1.13 17.43
N GLN A 122 9.50 -1.76 16.77
CA GLN A 122 9.47 -1.95 15.33
C GLN A 122 8.27 -1.25 14.69
N THR A 123 8.48 -0.75 13.47
CA THR A 123 7.44 -0.29 12.56
C THR A 123 7.15 -1.38 11.53
N TYR A 124 5.86 -1.62 11.31
CA TYR A 124 5.34 -2.53 10.30
C TYR A 124 4.47 -1.76 9.34
N TYR A 125 4.64 -2.01 8.06
CA TYR A 125 3.84 -1.38 7.03
C TYR A 125 3.74 -2.27 5.81
N ASP A 126 2.65 -2.10 5.06
CA ASP A 126 2.40 -2.88 3.87
C ASP A 126 1.45 -2.16 2.90
N ILE A 127 1.56 -2.50 1.62
CA ILE A 127 0.51 -2.24 0.63
C ILE A 127 -0.38 -3.48 0.62
N SER A 128 -1.68 -3.31 0.74
CA SER A 128 -2.63 -4.40 0.90
C SER A 128 -3.73 -4.36 -0.16
N LEU A 129 -3.85 -5.47 -0.88
CA LEU A 129 -4.89 -5.76 -1.88
C LEU A 129 -5.91 -6.77 -1.35
N VAL A 130 -5.90 -7.04 -0.04
CA VAL A 130 -6.86 -7.93 0.64
C VAL A 130 -8.29 -7.42 0.45
N ASP A 131 -8.45 -6.09 0.46
CA ASP A 131 -9.72 -5.40 0.27
C ASP A 131 -9.96 -4.98 -1.20
N GLY A 132 -9.15 -5.50 -2.13
CA GLY A 132 -9.26 -5.21 -3.56
C GLY A 132 -8.20 -4.24 -4.07
N TYR A 133 -8.39 -3.75 -5.29
CA TYR A 133 -7.51 -2.79 -5.94
C TYR A 133 -8.34 -1.70 -6.62
N ASN A 134 -7.98 -0.43 -6.41
CA ASN A 134 -8.58 0.69 -7.13
C ASN A 134 -7.57 1.75 -7.60
N LEU A 135 -6.46 1.95 -6.91
CA LEU A 135 -5.43 2.91 -7.33
C LEU A 135 -4.03 2.32 -7.19
N PRO A 136 -3.11 2.64 -8.11
CA PRO A 136 -1.69 2.39 -7.90
C PRO A 136 -1.17 3.17 -6.69
N MET A 137 -0.23 2.59 -5.94
CA MET A 137 0.25 3.16 -4.70
C MET A 137 1.71 2.79 -4.46
N ALA A 138 2.47 3.70 -3.87
CA ALA A 138 3.76 3.43 -3.24
C ALA A 138 3.78 3.94 -1.80
N ILE A 139 4.61 3.32 -0.97
CA ILE A 139 4.97 3.81 0.36
C ILE A 139 6.44 4.17 0.32
N VAL A 140 6.79 5.37 0.79
CA VAL A 140 8.17 5.87 0.82
C VAL A 140 8.53 6.23 2.25
N LYS A 141 9.60 5.65 2.78
CA LYS A 141 10.16 6.04 4.07
C LYS A 141 10.67 7.48 4.00
N ARG A 142 10.28 8.31 4.95
CA ARG A 142 10.74 9.71 5.08
C ARG A 142 11.86 9.82 6.10
N ASP A 143 12.82 10.69 5.79
CA ASP A 143 13.90 11.01 6.71
C ASP A 143 13.35 11.84 7.87
N VAL A 144 13.64 11.39 9.08
CA VAL A 144 13.25 12.05 10.34
C VAL A 144 14.44 12.65 11.07
N HIS A 145 15.57 12.80 10.36
CA HIS A 145 16.85 13.26 10.90
C HIS A 145 17.33 12.41 12.08
N ASN A 146 17.13 11.10 11.97
CA ASN A 146 17.64 10.11 12.91
C ASN A 146 18.64 9.24 12.17
N ALA A 147 19.92 9.38 12.50
CA ALA A 147 21.01 8.70 11.80
C ALA A 147 20.80 7.18 11.65
N SER A 148 20.23 6.51 12.66
CA SER A 148 19.96 5.07 12.58
C SER A 148 18.89 4.69 11.55
N LEU A 149 17.91 5.56 11.30
CA LEU A 149 16.84 5.33 10.32
C LEU A 149 17.21 5.85 8.93
N ASP A 150 18.04 6.89 8.88
CA ASP A 150 18.53 7.49 7.64
C ASP A 150 19.59 6.59 6.97
N ASP A 151 20.28 5.73 7.74
CA ASP A 151 21.24 4.74 7.23
C ASP A 151 20.58 3.49 6.59
N ILE A 152 19.26 3.33 6.72
CA ILE A 152 18.54 2.20 6.11
C ILE A 152 18.41 2.43 4.59
N PRO A 153 18.95 1.52 3.74
CA PRO A 153 18.89 1.68 2.30
C PRO A 153 17.44 1.78 1.80
N PRO A 154 17.07 2.85 1.06
CA PRO A 154 15.67 3.10 0.71
C PRO A 154 15.14 2.13 -0.35
N ASN A 155 16.02 1.43 -1.09
CA ASN A 155 15.63 0.35 -1.99
C ASN A 155 15.06 -0.88 -1.27
N LEU A 156 15.22 -0.96 0.06
CA LEU A 156 14.67 -2.04 0.89
C LEU A 156 13.32 -1.69 1.51
N THR A 157 12.91 -0.43 1.46
CA THR A 157 11.81 0.07 2.30
C THR A 157 10.68 0.73 1.53
N ASN A 158 10.81 0.91 0.22
CA ASN A 158 9.90 1.74 -0.54
C ASN A 158 9.09 0.92 -1.56
N PRO A 159 8.12 0.08 -1.11
CA PRO A 159 7.33 -0.74 -2.01
C PRO A 159 6.44 0.09 -2.94
N SER A 160 6.22 -0.43 -4.15
CA SER A 160 5.30 0.13 -5.13
C SER A 160 4.44 -0.97 -5.75
N CYS A 161 3.15 -0.68 -5.97
CA CYS A 161 2.19 -1.54 -6.63
C CYS A 161 1.49 -0.77 -7.76
N VAL A 162 1.80 -1.16 -9.00
CA VAL A 162 1.25 -0.57 -10.23
C VAL A 162 0.55 -1.67 -11.03
N ALA A 163 -0.75 -1.84 -10.76
CA ALA A 163 -1.62 -2.83 -11.39
C ALA A 163 -2.75 -2.19 -12.23
N THR A 164 -2.49 -0.98 -12.75
CA THR A 164 -3.36 -0.26 -13.70
C THR A 164 -2.67 -0.16 -15.06
N ALA A 165 -3.36 -0.60 -16.11
CA ALA A 165 -2.83 -0.49 -17.47
C ALA A 165 -2.76 0.98 -17.90
N GLY A 166 -1.72 1.33 -18.65
CA GLY A 166 -1.40 2.71 -19.04
C GLY A 166 -0.61 3.51 -17.99
N GLU A 167 -0.61 3.07 -16.73
CA GLU A 167 0.21 3.64 -15.65
C GLU A 167 1.52 2.86 -15.43
N LEU A 168 1.61 1.64 -15.97
CA LEU A 168 2.82 0.81 -15.92
C LEU A 168 3.86 1.29 -16.94
N ALA A 169 5.06 1.62 -16.48
CA ALA A 169 6.18 1.99 -17.35
C ALA A 169 6.64 0.82 -18.24
N SER A 170 7.54 1.08 -19.21
CA SER A 170 8.13 0.03 -20.06
C SER A 170 9.05 -0.92 -19.28
N GLN A 171 9.40 -2.09 -19.85
CA GLN A 171 10.25 -3.08 -19.14
C GLN A 171 11.70 -2.61 -18.94
N ASP A 172 12.18 -1.70 -19.78
CA ASP A 172 13.49 -1.04 -19.71
C ASP A 172 13.45 0.27 -18.90
N TYR A 173 12.42 0.44 -18.07
CA TYR A 173 12.24 1.63 -17.24
C TYR A 173 13.42 1.85 -16.29
N ASP A 174 14.10 2.98 -16.48
CA ASP A 174 15.10 3.52 -15.55
C ASP A 174 14.66 4.93 -15.11
N PRO A 175 14.10 5.07 -13.89
CA PRO A 175 13.63 6.36 -13.39
C PRO A 175 14.77 7.30 -12.99
N TYR A 176 16.01 6.81 -12.87
CA TYR A 176 17.10 7.54 -12.23
C TYR A 176 17.82 8.50 -13.17
N SER A 177 17.44 8.51 -14.45
CA SER A 177 17.92 9.47 -15.45
C SER A 177 17.58 10.93 -15.09
N SER A 178 16.48 11.15 -14.36
CA SER A 178 16.02 12.47 -13.90
C SER A 178 16.33 12.80 -12.44
N GLY A 179 17.07 11.93 -11.73
CA GLY A 179 17.40 12.12 -10.31
C GLY A 179 16.79 11.04 -9.42
N ASP A 180 16.24 11.46 -8.30
CA ASP A 180 15.65 10.55 -7.31
C ASP A 180 14.25 10.11 -7.73
N PHE A 181 13.87 8.88 -7.37
CA PHE A 181 12.55 8.31 -7.63
C PHE A 181 12.07 7.51 -6.43
N LEU A 182 10.87 7.83 -5.92
CA LEU A 182 10.28 7.20 -4.73
C LEU A 182 11.28 7.11 -3.56
N GLY A 183 12.01 8.19 -3.29
CA GLY A 183 13.02 8.25 -2.22
C GLY A 183 14.29 7.41 -2.47
N THR A 184 14.47 6.88 -3.68
CA THR A 184 15.65 6.10 -4.09
C THR A 184 16.43 6.79 -5.20
N ASN A 185 17.64 6.30 -5.50
CA ASN A 185 18.48 6.84 -6.56
C ASN A 185 19.34 5.74 -7.20
N SER A 186 20.17 6.10 -8.18
CA SER A 186 21.03 5.14 -8.89
C SER A 186 22.05 4.39 -8.01
N SER A 187 22.33 4.87 -6.80
CA SER A 187 23.19 4.14 -5.83
C SER A 187 22.41 3.08 -5.04
N PHE A 188 21.10 3.27 -4.89
CA PHE A 188 20.18 2.36 -4.21
C PHE A 188 18.93 2.18 -5.07
N PRO A 189 19.02 1.53 -6.24
CA PRO A 189 17.89 1.41 -7.15
C PRO A 189 16.84 0.43 -6.60
N LEU A 190 15.56 0.71 -6.82
CA LEU A 190 14.45 -0.18 -6.49
C LEU A 190 14.50 -1.42 -7.40
N PRO A 191 14.32 -2.63 -6.84
CA PRO A 191 14.14 -3.83 -7.63
C PRO A 191 12.72 -3.84 -8.23
N PHE A 192 12.63 -3.54 -9.53
CA PHE A 192 11.36 -3.53 -10.27
C PHE A 192 11.05 -4.87 -10.93
N ASP A 193 9.77 -5.23 -10.97
CA ASP A 193 9.30 -6.40 -11.71
C ASP A 193 9.37 -6.17 -13.22
N SER A 194 10.21 -6.95 -13.89
CA SER A 194 10.38 -6.95 -15.35
C SER A 194 9.52 -7.99 -16.07
N ASN A 195 8.81 -8.86 -15.34
CA ASN A 195 8.09 -10.00 -15.92
C ASN A 195 6.68 -9.66 -16.40
N VAL A 196 6.09 -8.58 -15.89
CA VAL A 196 4.72 -8.19 -16.21
C VAL A 196 4.69 -7.14 -17.31
N SER A 197 3.93 -7.37 -18.37
CA SER A 197 3.65 -6.38 -19.41
C SER A 197 2.38 -5.59 -19.11
N ASP A 198 2.23 -4.43 -19.75
CA ASP A 198 0.99 -3.63 -19.66
C ASP A 198 -0.25 -4.44 -20.09
N SER A 199 -0.11 -5.35 -21.07
CA SER A 199 -1.18 -6.25 -21.49
C SER A 199 -1.59 -7.28 -20.41
N GLN A 200 -0.62 -7.74 -19.60
CA GLN A 200 -0.91 -8.62 -18.46
C GLN A 200 -1.58 -7.82 -17.35
N VAL A 201 -1.16 -6.58 -17.10
CA VAL A 201 -1.85 -5.68 -16.17
C VAL A 201 -3.28 -5.38 -16.62
N ALA A 202 -3.53 -5.17 -17.92
CA ALA A 202 -4.88 -4.93 -18.43
C ALA A 202 -5.85 -6.12 -18.21
N SER A 203 -5.34 -7.31 -17.89
CA SER A 203 -6.14 -8.53 -17.82
C SER A 203 -5.96 -9.36 -16.53
N TRP A 204 -5.20 -8.85 -15.55
CA TRP A 204 -4.93 -9.59 -14.30
C TRP A 204 -6.18 -9.81 -13.45
N CYS A 205 -7.08 -8.81 -13.41
CA CYS A 205 -8.31 -8.92 -12.63
C CYS A 205 -9.29 -9.92 -13.25
N PRO A 206 -9.71 -10.98 -12.53
CA PRO A 206 -10.74 -11.89 -13.01
C PRO A 206 -12.06 -11.16 -13.34
N TRP A 207 -12.74 -11.55 -14.42
CA TRP A 207 -13.98 -10.87 -14.86
C TRP A 207 -15.06 -10.77 -13.79
N ALA A 208 -15.26 -11.84 -13.00
CA ALA A 208 -16.27 -11.87 -11.95
C ALA A 208 -15.98 -10.90 -10.78
N LEU A 209 -14.76 -10.38 -10.73
CA LEU A 209 -14.25 -9.49 -9.68
C LEU A 209 -14.08 -8.05 -10.16
N GLN A 210 -14.26 -7.78 -11.45
CA GLN A 210 -14.28 -6.41 -11.96
C GLN A 210 -15.52 -5.65 -11.47
N VAL A 211 -15.38 -4.37 -11.12
CA VAL A 211 -16.51 -3.53 -10.70
C VAL A 211 -17.45 -3.30 -11.89
N THR A 212 -16.91 -3.07 -13.08
CA THR A 212 -17.69 -2.95 -14.31
C THR A 212 -17.61 -4.21 -15.17
N VAL A 213 -18.39 -5.22 -14.80
CA VAL A 213 -18.53 -6.44 -15.62
C VAL A 213 -19.19 -6.10 -16.97
N PRO A 214 -18.58 -6.41 -18.12
CA PRO A 214 -19.21 -6.19 -19.41
C PRO A 214 -20.48 -7.03 -19.57
N SER A 215 -21.30 -6.62 -20.52
CA SER A 215 -22.38 -7.48 -21.02
C SER A 215 -21.79 -8.78 -21.56
N GLU A 216 -22.14 -9.91 -20.95
CA GLU A 216 -21.64 -11.25 -21.31
C GLU A 216 -21.76 -11.50 -22.82
N PRO A 217 -20.75 -12.10 -23.47
CA PRO A 217 -20.95 -12.67 -24.79
C PRO A 217 -21.97 -13.82 -24.67
N GLU A 218 -23.04 -13.75 -25.45
CA GLU A 218 -24.16 -14.70 -25.55
C GLU A 218 -24.03 -16.00 -24.73
N GLY A 219 -24.68 -16.07 -23.56
CA GLY A 219 -24.90 -17.35 -22.86
C GLY A 219 -24.46 -17.46 -21.39
N GLY A 220 -24.11 -16.38 -20.69
CA GLY A 220 -23.95 -16.46 -19.23
C GLY A 220 -22.57 -16.84 -18.72
N VAL A 221 -21.58 -17.06 -19.58
CA VAL A 221 -20.30 -17.69 -19.19
C VAL A 221 -19.12 -17.06 -19.93
N TYR A 222 -18.17 -16.51 -19.17
CA TYR A 222 -16.83 -16.15 -19.65
C TYR A 222 -15.93 -17.40 -19.61
N THR A 223 -15.30 -17.78 -20.73
CA THR A 223 -14.47 -19.00 -20.86
C THR A 223 -12.99 -18.64 -21.01
N TYR A 224 -12.22 -18.75 -19.93
CA TYR A 224 -10.80 -18.40 -19.95
C TYR A 224 -9.96 -19.37 -20.81
N PRO A 225 -9.00 -18.90 -21.64
CA PRO A 225 -8.71 -17.51 -21.97
C PRO A 225 -9.62 -16.94 -23.09
N ASP A 226 -10.29 -15.84 -22.80
CA ASP A 226 -11.22 -15.16 -23.70
C ASP A 226 -10.48 -14.19 -24.64
N THR A 227 -10.21 -14.58 -25.88
CA THR A 227 -9.38 -13.79 -26.80
C THR A 227 -10.11 -12.65 -27.52
N ASN A 228 -11.43 -12.52 -27.37
CA ASN A 228 -12.27 -11.63 -28.20
C ASN A 228 -13.16 -10.65 -27.42
N VAL A 229 -13.10 -10.60 -26.09
CA VAL A 229 -13.88 -9.62 -25.30
C VAL A 229 -12.95 -8.50 -24.84
N GLU A 230 -13.27 -7.27 -25.23
CA GLU A 230 -12.51 -6.08 -24.85
C GLU A 230 -12.72 -5.77 -23.36
N ARG A 231 -11.62 -5.66 -22.61
CA ARG A 231 -11.62 -5.23 -21.21
C ARG A 231 -11.58 -3.72 -21.11
N PRO A 232 -12.22 -3.10 -20.10
CA PRO A 232 -11.96 -1.71 -19.77
C PRO A 232 -10.45 -1.54 -19.52
N ILE A 233 -9.88 -0.41 -19.99
CA ILE A 233 -8.46 -0.09 -19.79
C ILE A 233 -8.12 -0.03 -18.29
N PHE A 234 -9.06 0.45 -17.48
CA PHE A 234 -8.97 0.44 -16.03
C PHE A 234 -10.34 0.09 -15.43
N ASP A 235 -10.36 -0.94 -14.58
CA ASP A 235 -11.53 -1.37 -13.81
C ASP A 235 -11.05 -1.81 -12.42
N PRO A 236 -11.53 -1.17 -11.32
CA PRO A 236 -11.21 -1.62 -9.98
C PRO A 236 -11.57 -3.10 -9.78
N CYS A 237 -10.76 -3.79 -8.99
CA CYS A 237 -10.86 -5.23 -8.81
C CYS A 237 -11.23 -5.57 -7.37
N TYR A 238 -12.39 -6.21 -7.17
CA TYR A 238 -12.73 -6.84 -5.91
C TYR A 238 -11.75 -7.97 -5.59
N SER A 239 -11.37 -8.09 -4.31
CA SER A 239 -10.82 -9.35 -3.84
C SER A 239 -11.90 -10.44 -3.81
N ALA A 240 -11.48 -11.70 -3.75
CA ALA A 240 -12.42 -12.81 -3.59
C ALA A 240 -13.28 -12.65 -2.32
N CYS A 241 -12.68 -12.21 -1.20
CA CYS A 241 -13.42 -11.94 0.04
C CYS A 241 -14.44 -10.81 -0.16
N ALA A 242 -14.02 -9.68 -0.72
CA ALA A 242 -14.88 -8.53 -0.97
C ALA A 242 -16.08 -8.87 -1.87
N ARG A 243 -15.89 -9.77 -2.85
CA ARG A 243 -16.95 -10.16 -3.79
C ARG A 243 -17.91 -11.20 -3.24
N TYR A 244 -17.37 -12.26 -2.61
CA TYR A 244 -18.13 -13.46 -2.28
C TYR A 244 -18.47 -13.58 -0.80
N ASN A 245 -17.75 -12.87 0.07
CA ASN A 245 -17.92 -12.88 1.53
C ASN A 245 -18.00 -14.29 2.12
N SER A 246 -17.21 -15.22 1.57
CA SER A 246 -17.18 -16.61 2.01
C SER A 246 -16.11 -16.80 3.09
N ASP A 247 -16.34 -17.72 4.04
CA ASP A 247 -15.34 -18.03 5.08
C ASP A 247 -13.99 -18.44 4.50
N GLN A 248 -13.99 -19.08 3.32
CA GLN A 248 -12.77 -19.52 2.66
C GLN A 248 -11.99 -18.35 2.07
N ASP A 249 -12.66 -17.44 1.39
CA ASP A 249 -12.01 -16.29 0.74
C ASP A 249 -11.58 -15.24 1.75
N CYS A 250 -12.33 -15.09 2.85
CA CYS A 250 -12.04 -14.16 3.93
C CYS A 250 -11.20 -14.78 5.05
N CYS A 251 -10.77 -16.04 4.91
CA CYS A 251 -9.97 -16.75 5.90
C CYS A 251 -10.59 -16.79 7.32
N ASN A 252 -11.92 -16.94 7.40
CA ASN A 252 -12.67 -16.96 8.65
C ASN A 252 -12.98 -18.38 9.13
N GLY A 253 -13.38 -18.50 10.40
CA GLY A 253 -13.83 -19.75 11.00
C GLY A 253 -12.78 -20.86 10.88
N ARG A 254 -13.11 -21.95 10.16
CA ARG A 254 -12.20 -23.08 9.94
C ARG A 254 -10.99 -22.76 9.06
N TYR A 255 -11.02 -21.64 8.34
CA TYR A 255 -9.95 -21.17 7.47
C TYR A 255 -9.05 -20.14 8.15
N ASN A 256 -9.26 -19.83 9.44
CA ASN A 256 -8.46 -18.85 10.19
C ASN A 256 -7.09 -19.40 10.62
N SER A 257 -6.34 -19.97 9.68
CA SER A 257 -4.92 -20.27 9.83
C SER A 257 -4.22 -20.26 8.46
N PRO A 258 -2.90 -19.99 8.41
CA PRO A 258 -2.14 -20.06 7.15
C PRO A 258 -2.17 -21.45 6.51
N THR A 259 -2.32 -22.50 7.30
CA THR A 259 -2.43 -23.88 6.80
C THR A 259 -3.80 -24.20 6.24
N ALA A 260 -4.85 -23.53 6.70
CA ALA A 260 -6.23 -23.80 6.31
C ALA A 260 -6.73 -22.85 5.21
N CYS A 261 -6.36 -21.57 5.24
CA CYS A 261 -6.68 -20.63 4.17
C CYS A 261 -5.70 -20.81 3.01
N GLN A 262 -6.23 -20.98 1.81
CA GLN A 262 -5.42 -21.12 0.61
C GLN A 262 -5.61 -19.88 -0.27
N PRO A 263 -4.57 -19.42 -0.99
CA PRO A 263 -4.68 -18.26 -1.86
C PRO A 263 -5.69 -18.54 -2.98
N SER A 264 -6.63 -17.61 -3.15
CA SER A 264 -7.64 -17.63 -4.21
C SER A 264 -7.04 -17.38 -5.60
N GLU A 265 -7.83 -17.52 -6.66
CA GLU A 265 -7.39 -17.12 -8.01
C GLU A 265 -7.07 -15.62 -8.08
N TYR A 266 -7.87 -14.78 -7.41
CA TYR A 266 -7.57 -13.36 -7.24
C TYR A 266 -6.22 -13.15 -6.57
N SER A 267 -5.97 -13.83 -5.46
CA SER A 267 -4.75 -13.62 -4.67
C SER A 267 -3.51 -13.94 -5.49
N LYS A 268 -3.55 -15.04 -6.25
CA LYS A 268 -2.47 -15.41 -7.18
C LYS A 268 -2.28 -14.38 -8.29
N ALA A 269 -3.37 -13.85 -8.85
CA ALA A 269 -3.30 -12.85 -9.91
C ALA A 269 -2.79 -11.50 -9.39
N ALA A 270 -3.27 -11.05 -8.23
CA ALA A 270 -2.83 -9.83 -7.55
C ALA A 270 -1.33 -9.89 -7.23
N LYS A 271 -0.86 -11.02 -6.68
CA LYS A 271 0.56 -11.22 -6.36
C LYS A 271 1.45 -11.23 -7.60
N ALA A 272 0.93 -11.69 -8.74
CA ALA A 272 1.67 -11.67 -10.00
C ALA A 272 1.92 -10.26 -10.52
N VAL A 273 1.05 -9.28 -10.24
CA VAL A 273 1.21 -7.88 -10.69
C VAL A 273 1.74 -6.93 -9.61
N CYS A 274 1.58 -7.26 -8.33
CA CYS A 274 2.14 -6.53 -7.20
C CYS A 274 2.83 -7.49 -6.22
N PRO A 275 4.08 -7.90 -6.50
CA PRO A 275 4.78 -8.92 -5.74
C PRO A 275 5.06 -8.56 -4.28
N ASP A 276 5.26 -7.28 -3.94
CA ASP A 276 5.48 -6.83 -2.56
C ASP A 276 4.18 -6.53 -1.78
N ALA A 277 3.01 -6.63 -2.42
CA ALA A 277 1.73 -6.32 -1.77
C ALA A 277 1.05 -7.57 -1.20
N TYR A 278 0.26 -7.39 -0.13
CA TYR A 278 -0.60 -8.44 0.41
C TYR A 278 -1.70 -8.77 -0.58
N SER A 279 -1.83 -10.05 -0.94
CA SER A 279 -2.88 -10.52 -1.85
C SER A 279 -4.06 -11.21 -1.15
N TYR A 280 -3.88 -11.62 0.12
CA TYR A 280 -4.91 -12.19 1.00
C TYR A 280 -4.44 -12.17 2.47
N ALA A 281 -5.31 -12.55 3.41
CA ALA A 281 -5.10 -12.35 4.84
C ALA A 281 -3.87 -13.06 5.45
N PHE A 282 -3.35 -14.13 4.83
CA PHE A 282 -2.17 -14.87 5.30
C PHE A 282 -0.96 -14.79 4.35
N ASP A 283 -0.84 -13.70 3.59
CA ASP A 283 0.30 -13.42 2.71
C ASP A 283 1.46 -12.70 3.43
N ASP A 284 1.79 -13.09 4.65
CA ASP A 284 2.68 -12.34 5.55
C ASP A 284 4.15 -12.39 5.12
N THR A 285 4.69 -13.58 4.87
CA THR A 285 6.12 -13.80 4.60
C THR A 285 6.69 -13.04 3.39
N THR A 286 5.83 -12.55 2.48
CA THR A 286 6.26 -11.86 1.26
C THR A 286 5.58 -10.50 1.06
N SER A 287 4.97 -9.94 2.10
CA SER A 287 4.22 -8.68 1.97
C SER A 287 4.35 -7.70 3.14
N THR A 288 4.99 -8.09 4.26
CA THR A 288 5.23 -7.17 5.38
C THR A 288 6.62 -6.55 5.32
N PHE A 289 6.70 -5.23 5.40
CA PHE A 289 7.94 -4.52 5.64
C PHE A 289 8.09 -4.21 7.12
N ILE A 290 9.31 -4.41 7.62
CA ILE A 290 9.63 -4.27 9.04
C ILE A 290 10.94 -3.47 9.16
N ILE A 291 10.88 -2.36 9.90
CA ILE A 291 12.04 -1.50 10.18
C ILE A 291 12.03 -1.05 11.65
N PRO A 292 13.15 -0.55 12.20
CA PRO A 292 13.14 0.06 13.53
C PRO A 292 12.13 1.21 13.63
N ALA A 293 11.49 1.35 14.79
CA ALA A 293 10.46 2.36 14.99
C ALA A 293 10.99 3.80 14.96
N GLY A 294 10.10 4.72 14.56
CA GLY A 294 10.35 6.18 14.59
C GLY A 294 10.48 6.83 13.22
N ALA A 295 10.34 6.08 12.13
CA ALA A 295 10.31 6.61 10.78
C ALA A 295 8.98 7.31 10.46
N GLY A 296 9.04 8.36 9.65
CA GLY A 296 7.87 8.92 8.97
C GLY A 296 7.66 8.27 7.61
N PHE A 297 6.49 8.46 7.01
CA PHE A 297 6.14 7.84 5.73
C PHE A 297 5.40 8.80 4.81
N GLU A 298 5.55 8.55 3.52
CA GLU A 298 4.79 9.18 2.45
C GLU A 298 4.06 8.10 1.64
N VAL A 299 2.75 8.27 1.46
CA VAL A 299 1.92 7.47 0.57
C VAL A 299 1.73 8.23 -0.73
N ILE A 300 2.16 7.64 -1.84
CA ILE A 300 2.09 8.26 -3.16
C ILE A 300 1.09 7.48 -4.01
N PHE A 301 0.02 8.14 -4.42
CA PHE A 301 -0.94 7.59 -5.38
C PHE A 301 -0.47 7.80 -6.81
N CYS A 302 -0.66 6.79 -7.67
CA CYS A 302 -0.13 6.76 -9.03
C CYS A 302 1.38 7.09 -9.09
N PRO A 303 2.23 6.29 -8.40
CA PRO A 303 3.66 6.59 -8.28
C PRO A 303 4.42 6.58 -9.61
N GLY A 304 3.79 6.13 -10.70
CA GLY A 304 4.43 5.80 -11.96
C GLY A 304 5.35 4.59 -11.81
N GLY A 305 6.10 4.30 -12.88
CA GLY A 305 7.08 3.22 -12.87
C GLY A 305 6.45 1.83 -12.85
N ARG A 306 7.01 0.92 -12.06
CA ARG A 306 6.65 -0.50 -12.04
C ARG A 306 6.49 -0.99 -10.60
N SER A 307 5.75 -2.08 -10.43
CA SER A 307 5.69 -2.77 -9.14
C SER A 307 7.05 -3.27 -8.70
N THR A 308 7.31 -3.28 -7.40
CA THR A 308 8.58 -3.72 -6.83
C THR A 308 8.58 -5.21 -6.44
N THR A 309 9.77 -5.79 -6.28
CA THR A 309 10.00 -7.18 -5.85
C THR A 309 10.94 -7.29 -4.63
N ILE A 310 11.00 -6.24 -3.81
CA ILE A 310 11.97 -6.05 -2.73
C ILE A 310 12.01 -7.25 -1.78
N LEU A 311 10.84 -7.72 -1.33
CA LEU A 311 10.76 -8.78 -0.32
C LEU A 311 11.29 -10.12 -0.85
N SER A 312 11.21 -10.32 -2.17
CA SER A 312 11.73 -11.53 -2.83
C SER A 312 13.18 -11.41 -3.29
N SER A 313 13.64 -10.22 -3.67
CA SER A 313 15.00 -10.01 -4.20
C SER A 313 16.02 -9.69 -3.12
N GLU A 314 15.59 -9.09 -2.00
CA GLU A 314 16.47 -8.59 -0.93
C GLU A 314 16.25 -9.28 0.42
N ALA A 315 15.70 -10.51 0.41
CA ALA A 315 15.31 -11.24 1.61
C ALA A 315 16.42 -11.31 2.68
N ASP A 316 17.68 -11.57 2.26
CA ASP A 316 18.82 -11.65 3.19
C ASP A 316 19.12 -10.29 3.87
N GLN A 317 19.03 -9.19 3.12
CA GLN A 317 19.28 -7.84 3.64
C GLN A 317 18.15 -7.38 4.56
N LEU A 318 16.91 -7.73 4.21
CA LEU A 318 15.74 -7.47 5.06
C LEU A 318 15.82 -8.25 6.36
N GLN A 319 16.28 -9.49 6.34
CA GLN A 319 16.50 -10.28 7.56
C GLN A 319 17.57 -9.63 8.45
N GLU A 320 18.69 -9.18 7.87
CA GLU A 320 19.73 -8.45 8.62
C GLU A 320 19.19 -7.16 9.22
N LEU A 321 18.39 -6.41 8.46
CA LEU A 321 17.73 -5.19 8.91
C LEU A 321 16.78 -5.47 10.08
N GLN A 322 16.01 -6.55 10.02
CA GLN A 322 15.10 -6.97 11.10
C GLN A 322 15.87 -7.40 12.36
N ASP A 323 16.97 -8.14 12.19
CA ASP A 323 17.73 -8.69 13.31
C ASP A 323 18.60 -7.63 14.01
N THR A 324 19.13 -6.66 13.26
CA THR A 324 20.15 -5.73 13.77
C THR A 324 19.72 -4.26 13.76
N GLY A 325 18.64 -3.92 13.06
CA GLY A 325 18.21 -2.55 12.82
C GLY A 325 19.09 -1.78 11.83
N SER A 326 19.99 -2.45 11.12
CA SER A 326 20.89 -1.88 10.12
C SER A 326 21.29 -2.92 9.07
N VAL A 327 21.93 -2.49 7.98
CA VAL A 327 22.54 -3.41 7.00
C VAL A 327 24.02 -3.07 6.84
N SER A 328 24.92 -4.03 7.05
CA SER A 328 26.35 -3.79 6.97
C SER A 328 26.83 -3.70 5.51
N GLY A 329 26.82 -2.49 4.94
CA GLY A 329 27.56 -2.11 3.73
C GLY A 329 27.35 -2.98 2.47
N MET A 330 26.61 -2.44 1.50
CA MET A 330 26.60 -2.77 0.05
C MET A 330 27.15 -4.15 -0.36
N VAL A 331 26.36 -5.22 -0.13
CA VAL A 331 26.62 -6.50 -0.77
C VAL A 331 26.08 -6.43 -2.20
N VAL A 332 26.99 -6.36 -3.16
CA VAL A 332 26.69 -6.58 -4.59
C VAL A 332 26.15 -8.00 -4.76
N TYR A 333 24.96 -8.09 -5.35
CA TYR A 333 24.19 -9.31 -5.65
C TYR A 333 25.00 -10.60 -5.83
N ALA A 334 24.64 -11.63 -5.06
CA ALA A 334 24.82 -13.03 -5.43
C ALA A 334 23.43 -13.70 -5.43
N PRO A 335 23.16 -14.65 -6.36
CA PRO A 335 21.82 -15.18 -6.54
C PRO A 335 21.36 -16.00 -5.33
N ALA A 336 20.10 -15.78 -4.95
CA ALA A 336 19.43 -16.42 -3.82
C ALA A 336 19.51 -17.96 -3.88
N GLN A 337 19.86 -18.56 -2.74
CA GLN A 337 19.72 -20.00 -2.51
C GLN A 337 18.83 -20.21 -1.29
N GLU A 338 17.72 -20.90 -1.53
CA GLU A 338 16.58 -21.17 -0.63
C GLU A 338 16.94 -21.32 0.86
N ARG A 339 16.38 -20.44 1.69
CA ARG A 339 16.15 -20.70 3.11
C ARG A 339 14.92 -19.95 3.60
N ILE A 340 13.92 -20.70 4.05
CA ILE A 340 12.65 -20.21 4.62
C ILE A 340 12.81 -20.13 6.15
N PRO A 341 12.68 -18.96 6.79
CA PRO A 341 12.60 -18.87 8.26
C PRO A 341 11.14 -19.00 8.74
N ASP A 342 10.93 -19.84 9.75
CA ASP A 342 9.67 -19.97 10.49
C ASP A 342 9.56 -18.87 11.55
N GLY A 343 8.48 -18.06 11.50
CA GLY A 343 7.91 -17.47 12.71
C GLY A 343 7.50 -15.99 12.66
N MET A 344 6.32 -15.67 12.14
CA MET A 344 5.62 -14.40 12.41
C MET A 344 4.11 -14.65 12.55
N ASN A 345 3.62 -14.72 13.79
CA ASN A 345 2.26 -15.22 14.09
C ASN A 345 1.46 -14.26 15.02
N TRP A 346 1.92 -13.04 15.27
CA TRP A 346 1.37 -12.22 16.36
C TRP A 346 0.60 -10.94 15.94
N MET A 347 0.68 -10.47 14.68
CA MET A 347 -0.11 -9.32 14.18
C MET A 347 -1.60 -9.61 13.85
N ARG A 348 -2.12 -10.74 14.32
CA ARG A 348 -3.39 -11.34 13.87
C ARG A 348 -4.67 -10.68 14.39
N HIS A 349 -4.59 -9.73 15.32
CA HIS A 349 -5.76 -9.26 16.10
C HIS A 349 -6.37 -7.92 15.64
N LEU A 350 -5.86 -7.27 14.59
CA LEU A 350 -6.37 -5.96 14.13
C LEU A 350 -7.11 -5.99 12.77
N ARG A 351 -7.13 -7.13 12.07
CA ARG A 351 -7.55 -7.20 10.64
C ARG A 351 -8.94 -7.80 10.37
N LEU A 352 -9.69 -8.24 11.38
CA LEU A 352 -11.04 -8.83 11.22
C LEU A 352 -12.14 -7.98 11.88
N GLY A 353 -12.09 -6.66 11.73
CA GLY A 353 -13.18 -5.77 12.11
C GLY A 353 -14.31 -5.82 11.09
N TYR A 354 -15.18 -6.84 11.21
CA TYR A 354 -16.59 -6.74 10.80
C TYR A 354 -17.45 -6.37 12.01
#